data_AF-Q1I2P8-F1
#
_entry.id   AF-Q1I2P8-F1
#
_cell.length_a   1.000
_cell.length_b   1.000
_cell.length_c   1.000
_cell.angle_alpha   90.00
_cell.angle_beta   90.00
_cell.angle_gamma   90.00
#
_symmetry.space_group_name_H-M   'P 1'
#
loop_
_entity.id
_entity.type
_entity.pdbx_description
1 polymer ?
#
loop_
_entity_poly.entity_id
_entity_poly.type
_entity_poly.pdbx_seq_one_letter_code
_entity_poly.pdbx_strand_id
1 'polypeptide(L)'
;MRALFLLPLLLASALAHAELPETDWLELMPKSDQKALEQMPEIDHNSPEAQGTFTAKGGLKQSKGLPAVMYSTKTVAAMNGKQIRLGGYPVPLESDAKGNSTLFFLVPYPGACIHVPPPPPNQLVLVRYPKGLKIDDIYTPLWVTGLLKVEKVSNDLADAAYALDAGQVRVVEDADL
;
A
#
# COMPACT_ATOMS: atom_id res chain seq x y z
N MET A 1 3.24 1.04 69.34
CA MET A 1 3.09 1.78 68.07
C MET A 1 4.09 1.25 67.06
N ARG A 2 3.68 0.38 66.13
CA ARG A 2 4.41 0.10 64.88
C ARG A 2 3.37 -0.29 63.83
N ALA A 3 2.95 0.69 63.05
CA ALA A 3 2.06 0.48 61.92
C ALA A 3 2.84 -0.24 60.81
N LEU A 4 2.43 -1.48 60.51
CA LEU A 4 2.93 -2.22 59.36
C LEU A 4 2.18 -1.71 58.12
N PHE A 5 2.80 -0.83 57.34
CA PHE A 5 2.26 -0.42 56.05
C PHE A 5 2.53 -1.53 55.02
N LEU A 6 1.51 -2.32 54.72
CA LEU A 6 1.45 -3.16 53.52
C LEU A 6 1.25 -2.25 52.30
N LEU A 7 2.31 -2.07 51.51
CA LEU A 7 2.25 -1.38 50.22
C LEU A 7 1.64 -2.35 49.18
N PRO A 8 0.49 -2.05 48.57
CA PRO A 8 -0.02 -2.85 47.47
C PRO A 8 0.80 -2.50 46.23
N LEU A 9 1.55 -3.47 45.72
CA LEU A 9 2.24 -3.38 44.44
C LEU A 9 1.19 -3.36 43.32
N LEU A 10 0.79 -2.16 42.91
CA LEU A 10 -0.06 -1.93 41.73
C LEU A 10 0.69 -2.44 40.48
N LEU A 11 0.30 -3.62 39.99
CA LEU A 11 0.56 -4.01 38.60
C LEU A 11 -0.24 -3.07 37.70
N ALA A 12 0.35 -1.93 37.36
CA ALA A 12 -0.03 -1.20 36.16
C ALA A 12 0.52 -2.00 34.97
N SER A 13 -0.24 -3.00 34.51
CA SER A 13 0.02 -3.63 33.22
C SER A 13 -0.08 -2.53 32.17
N ALA A 14 1.05 -2.13 31.61
CA ALA A 14 1.08 -1.26 30.45
C ALA A 14 0.26 -1.94 29.35
N LEU A 15 -0.87 -1.34 28.97
CA LEU A 15 -1.58 -1.69 27.76
C LEU A 15 -0.69 -1.30 26.58
N ALA A 16 0.24 -2.18 26.22
CA ALA A 16 0.89 -2.13 24.92
C ALA A 16 -0.23 -2.30 23.88
N HIS A 17 -0.61 -1.21 23.22
CA HIS A 17 -1.43 -1.30 22.02
C HIS A 17 -0.55 -1.93 20.95
N ALA A 18 -0.67 -3.25 20.78
CA ALA A 18 -0.03 -3.95 19.69
C ALA A 18 -0.54 -3.35 18.37
N GLU A 19 0.37 -2.93 17.49
CA GLU A 19 -0.01 -2.56 16.13
C GLU A 19 -0.70 -3.74 15.44
N LEU A 20 -1.57 -3.45 14.48
CA LEU A 20 -2.21 -4.50 13.70
C LEU A 20 -1.15 -5.35 13.00
N PRO A 21 -1.36 -6.67 12.86
CA PRO A 21 -0.48 -7.48 12.04
C PRO A 21 -0.45 -6.94 10.62
N GLU A 22 0.69 -7.09 9.97
CA GLU A 22 0.82 -6.79 8.55
C GLU A 22 -0.15 -7.65 7.73
N THR A 23 -0.77 -7.02 6.74
CA THR A 23 -1.52 -7.69 5.68
C THR A 23 -0.60 -7.88 4.49
N ASP A 24 -0.41 -9.12 4.05
CA ASP A 24 0.38 -9.42 2.86
C ASP A 24 -0.38 -8.99 1.59
N TRP A 25 0.31 -8.40 0.62
CA TRP A 25 -0.24 -8.02 -0.68
C TRP A 25 -0.93 -9.18 -1.41
N LEU A 26 -0.46 -10.42 -1.23
CA LEU A 26 -1.07 -11.61 -1.79
C LEU A 26 -2.46 -11.89 -1.18
N GLU A 27 -2.77 -11.43 0.03
CA GLU A 27 -4.11 -11.53 0.59
C GLU A 27 -5.14 -10.68 -0.15
N LEU A 28 -4.69 -9.63 -0.86
CA LEU A 28 -5.52 -8.78 -1.72
C LEU A 28 -5.77 -9.41 -3.09
N MET A 29 -5.15 -10.54 -3.39
CA MET A 29 -5.21 -11.17 -4.71
C MET A 29 -5.97 -12.49 -4.67
N PRO A 30 -6.94 -12.74 -5.58
CA PRO A 30 -7.56 -14.05 -5.70
C PRO A 30 -6.54 -15.15 -6.00
N LYS A 31 -6.75 -16.36 -5.47
CA LYS A 31 -5.83 -17.50 -5.70
C LYS A 31 -5.62 -17.84 -7.18
N SER A 32 -6.60 -17.56 -8.03
CA SER A 32 -6.46 -17.71 -9.49
C SER A 32 -5.41 -16.78 -10.08
N ASP A 33 -5.37 -15.55 -9.57
CA ASP A 33 -4.47 -14.51 -10.08
C ASP A 33 -3.07 -14.72 -9.49
N GLN A 34 -2.95 -15.16 -8.23
CA GLN A 34 -1.67 -15.60 -7.65
C GLN A 34 -1.03 -16.70 -8.50
N LYS A 35 -1.79 -17.76 -8.82
CA LYS A 35 -1.30 -18.83 -9.71
C LYS A 35 -0.95 -18.33 -11.10
N ALA A 36 -1.72 -17.39 -11.65
CA ALA A 36 -1.43 -16.83 -12.95
C ALA A 36 -0.14 -16.01 -12.94
N LEU A 37 0.16 -15.28 -11.87
CA LEU A 37 1.45 -14.59 -11.67
C LEU A 37 2.62 -15.57 -11.55
N GLU A 38 2.48 -16.64 -10.76
CA GLU A 38 3.50 -17.68 -10.59
C GLU A 38 3.87 -18.39 -11.90
N GLN A 39 2.91 -18.47 -12.83
CA GLN A 39 3.06 -19.10 -14.13
C GLN A 39 3.44 -18.12 -15.24
N MET A 40 3.72 -16.86 -14.92
CA MET A 40 4.08 -15.87 -15.92
C MET A 40 5.42 -16.24 -16.57
N PRO A 41 5.51 -16.19 -17.91
CA PRO A 41 6.81 -16.23 -18.57
C PRO A 41 7.62 -15.00 -18.15
N GLU A 42 8.95 -15.10 -18.19
CA GLU A 42 9.83 -13.95 -17.98
C GLU A 42 9.43 -12.83 -18.94
N ILE A 43 9.17 -11.65 -18.39
CA ILE A 43 8.88 -10.45 -19.16
C ILE A 43 10.21 -9.77 -19.41
N ASP A 44 10.49 -9.43 -20.67
CA ASP A 44 11.63 -8.60 -21.01
C ASP A 44 11.43 -7.20 -20.39
N HIS A 45 12.35 -6.81 -19.50
CA HIS A 45 12.34 -5.51 -18.84
C HIS A 45 12.97 -4.40 -19.70
N ASN A 46 13.44 -4.71 -20.91
CA ASN A 46 13.99 -3.76 -21.87
C ASN A 46 12.92 -3.27 -22.87
N SER A 47 11.73 -2.98 -22.34
CA SER A 47 10.57 -2.53 -23.09
C SER A 47 10.40 -1.00 -22.95
N PRO A 48 9.55 -0.32 -23.76
CA PRO A 48 9.35 1.14 -23.68
C PRO A 48 8.97 1.67 -22.29
N GLU A 49 8.43 0.81 -21.43
CA GLU A 49 8.07 1.06 -20.03
C GLU A 49 9.30 1.31 -19.13
N ALA A 50 10.50 0.88 -19.55
CA ALA A 50 11.76 1.12 -18.84
C ALA A 50 12.21 2.59 -18.89
N GLN A 51 11.64 3.40 -19.79
CA GLN A 51 11.97 4.82 -19.92
C GLN A 51 11.26 5.71 -18.87
N GLY A 52 10.40 5.14 -18.02
CA GLY A 52 9.77 5.82 -16.89
C GLY A 52 8.78 6.90 -17.29
N THR A 53 7.49 6.58 -17.24
CA THR A 53 6.41 7.53 -17.59
C THR A 53 5.70 8.08 -16.36
N PHE A 54 6.33 8.02 -15.19
CA PHE A 54 5.76 8.38 -13.88
C PHE A 54 5.06 9.75 -13.83
N THR A 55 5.58 10.75 -14.54
CA THR A 55 5.02 12.11 -14.59
C THR A 55 4.03 12.32 -15.73
N ALA A 56 3.83 11.34 -16.60
CA ALA A 56 2.98 11.44 -17.77
C ALA A 56 1.56 10.92 -17.48
N LYS A 57 0.57 11.49 -18.19
CA LYS A 57 -0.79 10.94 -18.16
C LYS A 57 -0.77 9.50 -18.63
N GLY A 58 -1.38 8.61 -17.84
CA GLY A 58 -1.40 7.17 -18.06
C GLY A 58 -0.11 6.46 -17.67
N GLY A 59 0.81 7.12 -16.96
CA GLY A 59 2.14 6.60 -16.63
C GLY A 59 2.18 5.29 -15.85
N LEU A 60 1.11 4.94 -15.13
CA LEU A 60 0.99 3.67 -14.41
C LEU A 60 -0.04 2.73 -15.05
N LYS A 61 -0.56 3.05 -16.25
CA LYS A 61 -1.42 2.13 -16.99
C LYS A 61 -0.56 1.14 -17.76
N GLN A 62 -0.94 -0.12 -17.65
CA GLN A 62 -0.31 -1.21 -18.39
C GLN A 62 -0.33 -0.94 -19.91
N SER A 63 0.81 -1.14 -20.56
CA SER A 63 0.88 -1.17 -22.01
C SER A 63 0.23 -2.43 -22.57
N LYS A 64 0.03 -2.51 -23.88
CA LYS A 64 -0.56 -3.68 -24.53
C LYS A 64 0.49 -4.81 -24.66
N GLY A 65 0.05 -6.05 -24.54
CA GLY A 65 0.88 -7.24 -24.83
C GLY A 65 1.40 -7.97 -23.59
N LEU A 66 1.03 -7.53 -22.39
CA LEU A 66 1.35 -8.23 -21.15
C LEU A 66 0.39 -9.40 -20.91
N PRO A 67 0.75 -10.39 -20.07
CA PRO A 67 -0.17 -11.46 -19.69
C PRO A 67 -1.45 -10.92 -19.03
N ALA A 68 -2.58 -11.60 -19.23
CA ALA A 68 -3.91 -11.14 -18.78
C ALA A 68 -3.99 -10.81 -17.28
N VAL A 69 -3.23 -11.52 -16.45
CA VAL A 69 -3.16 -11.29 -15.00
C VAL A 69 -2.67 -9.88 -14.65
N MET A 70 -1.83 -9.29 -15.51
CA MET A 70 -1.28 -7.95 -15.29
C MET A 70 -2.31 -6.82 -15.49
N TYR A 71 -3.47 -7.13 -16.05
CA TYR A 71 -4.62 -6.20 -16.14
C TYR A 71 -5.73 -6.54 -15.12
N SER A 72 -5.48 -7.46 -14.17
CA SER A 72 -6.54 -7.95 -13.30
C SER A 72 -7.05 -6.89 -12.34
N THR A 73 -8.37 -6.75 -12.29
CA THR A 73 -9.12 -5.95 -11.32
C THR A 73 -9.89 -6.82 -10.33
N LYS A 74 -9.66 -8.14 -10.34
CA LYS A 74 -10.37 -9.05 -9.44
C LYS A 74 -9.89 -8.85 -8.01
N THR A 75 -10.83 -8.84 -7.08
CA THR A 75 -10.58 -8.60 -5.65
C THR A 75 -10.95 -9.80 -4.79
N VAL A 76 -10.47 -9.81 -3.56
CA VAL A 76 -10.87 -10.75 -2.52
C VAL A 76 -11.99 -10.09 -1.71
N ALA A 77 -13.24 -10.45 -1.98
CA ALA A 77 -14.40 -9.80 -1.38
C ALA A 77 -14.38 -9.76 0.15
N ALA A 78 -13.81 -10.78 0.79
CA ALA A 78 -13.66 -10.86 2.24
C ALA A 78 -12.73 -9.79 2.84
N MET A 79 -11.91 -9.11 2.02
CA MET A 79 -11.04 -8.02 2.44
C MET A 79 -11.77 -6.67 2.52
N ASN A 80 -12.95 -6.55 1.90
CA ASN A 80 -13.72 -5.31 1.94
C ASN A 80 -14.15 -4.96 3.37
N GLY A 81 -13.88 -3.73 3.80
CA GLY A 81 -14.25 -3.23 5.13
C GLY A 81 -13.35 -3.72 6.26
N LYS A 82 -12.23 -4.39 5.98
CA LYS A 82 -11.27 -4.77 7.01
C LYS A 82 -10.40 -3.60 7.42
N GLN A 83 -10.12 -3.51 8.72
CA GLN A 83 -9.03 -2.70 9.23
C GLN A 83 -7.72 -3.45 8.97
N ILE A 84 -6.80 -2.84 8.23
CA ILE A 84 -5.52 -3.46 7.84
C ILE A 84 -4.34 -2.55 8.16
N ARG A 85 -3.14 -3.13 8.22
CA ARG A 85 -1.85 -2.43 8.12
C ARG A 85 -1.11 -2.99 6.91
N LEU A 86 -0.84 -2.13 5.92
CA LEU A 86 -0.22 -2.52 4.65
C LEU A 86 1.09 -1.76 4.47
N GLY A 87 2.16 -2.49 4.19
CA GLY A 87 3.46 -1.93 3.84
C GLY A 87 3.55 -1.67 2.35
N GLY A 88 4.22 -0.60 1.93
CA GLY A 88 4.47 -0.37 0.50
C GLY A 88 5.11 0.97 0.21
N TYR A 89 5.22 1.30 -1.08
CA TYR A 89 5.90 2.50 -1.55
C TYR A 89 4.88 3.50 -2.09
N PRO A 90 5.03 4.80 -1.80
CA PRO A 90 4.05 5.78 -2.22
C PRO A 90 4.30 6.29 -3.64
N VAL A 91 3.20 6.53 -4.35
CA VAL A 91 3.16 7.26 -5.62
C VAL A 91 2.22 8.46 -5.45
N PRO A 92 2.74 9.67 -5.19
CA PRO A 92 1.92 10.85 -4.90
C PRO A 92 0.98 11.24 -6.05
N LEU A 93 -0.25 11.63 -5.71
CA LEU A 93 -1.26 12.13 -6.67
C LEU A 93 -1.67 13.57 -6.37
N GLU A 94 -1.99 13.85 -5.11
CA GLU A 94 -2.43 15.18 -4.67
C GLU A 94 -1.72 15.55 -3.37
N SER A 95 -1.51 16.85 -3.19
CA SER A 95 -0.90 17.40 -1.97
C SER A 95 -1.66 18.61 -1.48
N ASP A 96 -1.57 18.86 -0.17
CA ASP A 96 -2.10 20.07 0.45
C ASP A 96 -1.25 21.31 0.10
N ALA A 97 -1.69 22.48 0.55
CA ALA A 97 -0.98 23.75 0.32
C ALA A 97 0.42 23.82 0.96
N LYS A 98 0.77 22.89 1.85
CA LYS A 98 2.08 22.77 2.49
C LYS A 98 2.96 21.73 1.79
N GLY A 99 2.47 21.07 0.75
CA GLY A 99 3.17 20.03 0.01
C GLY A 99 3.10 18.65 0.68
N ASN A 100 2.22 18.44 1.67
CA ASN A 100 2.01 17.11 2.24
C ASN A 100 1.08 16.30 1.32
N SER A 101 1.46 15.07 0.99
CA SER A 101 0.64 14.17 0.18
C SER A 101 -0.62 13.75 0.93
N THR A 102 -1.78 14.04 0.34
CA THR A 102 -3.11 13.72 0.89
C THR A 102 -3.81 12.59 0.12
N LEU A 103 -3.35 12.33 -1.10
CA LEU A 103 -3.82 11.26 -1.96
C LEU A 103 -2.62 10.67 -2.70
N PHE A 104 -2.45 9.35 -2.61
CA PHE A 104 -1.36 8.64 -3.28
C PHE A 104 -1.76 7.19 -3.58
N PHE A 105 -1.12 6.56 -4.55
CA PHE A 105 -1.15 5.10 -4.65
C PHE A 105 -0.09 4.49 -3.73
N LEU A 106 -0.42 3.37 -3.09
CA LEU A 106 0.55 2.48 -2.45
C LEU A 106 0.78 1.28 -3.37
N VAL A 107 2.03 0.88 -3.53
CA VAL A 107 2.46 -0.24 -4.39
C VAL A 107 3.41 -1.19 -3.66
N PRO A 108 3.49 -2.48 -4.04
CA PRO A 108 4.24 -3.50 -3.30
C PRO A 108 5.76 -3.43 -3.42
N TYR A 109 6.32 -2.69 -4.39
CA TYR A 109 7.77 -2.64 -4.62
C TYR A 109 8.26 -1.25 -5.04
N PRO A 110 9.51 -0.89 -4.71
CA PRO A 110 10.06 0.42 -5.00
C PRO A 110 10.25 0.60 -6.51
N GLY A 111 10.09 1.83 -7.00
CA GLY A 111 10.31 2.14 -8.42
C GLY A 111 9.32 1.47 -9.37
N ALA A 112 8.23 0.89 -8.85
CA ALA A 112 7.10 0.49 -9.65
C ALA A 112 6.71 1.65 -10.57
N CYS A 113 6.56 1.35 -11.85
CA CYS A 113 6.16 2.31 -12.89
C CYS A 113 7.23 3.33 -13.33
N ILE A 114 8.49 3.19 -12.89
CA ILE A 114 9.62 3.97 -13.42
C ILE A 114 10.53 3.09 -14.29
N HIS A 115 10.81 1.85 -13.88
CA HIS A 115 11.76 0.98 -14.60
C HIS A 115 11.21 -0.41 -14.93
N VAL A 116 10.01 -0.74 -14.45
CA VAL A 116 9.35 -2.03 -14.63
C VAL A 116 7.87 -1.81 -14.91
N PRO A 117 7.17 -2.77 -15.55
CA PRO A 117 5.75 -2.67 -15.78
C PRO A 117 4.99 -2.37 -14.48
N PRO A 118 3.98 -1.48 -14.49
CA PRO A 118 3.15 -1.22 -13.33
C PRO A 118 2.52 -2.51 -12.78
N PRO A 119 2.28 -2.62 -11.45
CA PRO A 119 1.57 -3.76 -10.89
C PRO A 119 0.14 -3.86 -11.48
N PRO A 120 -0.51 -5.03 -11.40
CA PRO A 120 -1.90 -5.14 -11.81
C PRO A 120 -2.80 -4.26 -10.93
N PRO A 121 -3.97 -3.77 -11.42
CA PRO A 121 -4.87 -2.92 -10.65
C PRO A 121 -5.29 -3.46 -9.26
N ASN A 122 -5.33 -4.78 -9.07
CA ASN A 122 -5.58 -5.40 -7.76
C ASN A 122 -4.35 -5.47 -6.83
N GLN A 123 -3.23 -4.88 -7.22
CA GLN A 123 -2.01 -4.66 -6.46
C GLN A 123 -1.60 -3.18 -6.46
N LEU A 124 -2.57 -2.29 -6.70
CA LEU A 124 -2.47 -0.85 -6.44
C LEU A 124 -3.58 -0.50 -5.44
N VAL A 125 -3.25 0.29 -4.42
CA VAL A 125 -4.22 0.78 -3.44
C VAL A 125 -4.24 2.31 -3.45
N LEU A 126 -5.39 2.92 -3.73
CA LEU A 126 -5.55 4.37 -3.58
C LEU A 126 -5.67 4.71 -2.10
N VAL A 127 -4.67 5.38 -1.54
CA VAL A 127 -4.68 5.83 -0.14
C VAL A 127 -5.21 7.25 -0.04
N ARG A 128 -6.26 7.43 0.76
CA ARG A 128 -6.81 8.73 1.14
C ARG A 128 -6.34 9.07 2.55
N TYR A 129 -5.55 10.14 2.69
CA TYR A 129 -4.99 10.54 3.98
C TYR A 129 -5.10 12.06 4.19
N PRO A 130 -6.26 12.58 4.63
CA PRO A 130 -6.50 14.02 4.78
C PRO A 130 -5.55 14.74 5.76
N LYS A 131 -4.92 14.00 6.68
CA LYS A 131 -3.91 14.55 7.61
C LYS A 131 -2.62 14.98 6.91
N GLY A 132 -2.37 14.45 5.71
CA GLY A 132 -1.17 14.71 4.94
C GLY A 132 0.07 13.98 5.49
N LEU A 133 0.94 13.52 4.59
CA LEU A 133 2.29 13.05 4.92
C LEU A 133 3.29 13.75 4.03
N LYS A 134 4.37 14.27 4.62
CA LYS A 134 5.53 14.70 3.84
C LYS A 134 6.26 13.47 3.32
N ILE A 135 6.29 13.31 2.00
CA ILE A 135 7.01 12.23 1.32
C ILE A 135 8.29 12.84 0.76
N ASP A 136 9.41 12.58 1.43
CA ASP A 136 10.73 13.06 1.00
C ASP A 136 11.34 12.17 -0.08
N ASP A 137 11.07 10.87 -0.02
CA ASP A 137 11.59 9.88 -0.96
C ASP A 137 10.54 8.79 -1.24
N ILE A 138 10.19 8.59 -2.52
CA ILE A 138 9.24 7.56 -2.97
C ILE A 138 9.80 6.14 -2.88
N TYR A 139 11.12 6.00 -2.68
CA TYR A 139 11.79 4.73 -2.41
C TYR A 139 11.81 4.38 -0.92
N THR A 140 11.32 5.25 -0.05
CA THR A 140 11.15 4.94 1.37
C THR A 140 9.80 4.27 1.60
N PRO A 141 9.75 3.05 2.17
CA PRO A 141 8.50 2.37 2.40
C PRO A 141 7.70 3.01 3.55
N LEU A 142 6.38 2.89 3.45
CA LEU A 142 5.41 3.39 4.42
C LEU A 142 4.59 2.23 5.00
N TRP A 143 4.27 2.32 6.28
CA TRP A 143 3.15 1.63 6.88
C TRP A 143 1.89 2.48 6.77
N VAL A 144 0.86 1.92 6.14
CA VAL A 144 -0.46 2.53 6.04
C VAL A 144 -1.46 1.69 6.82
N THR A 145 -2.06 2.26 7.86
CA THR A 145 -3.10 1.62 8.65
C THR A 145 -4.44 2.31 8.41
N GLY A 146 -5.47 1.55 8.04
CA GLY A 146 -6.78 2.12 7.73
C GLY A 146 -7.84 1.09 7.34
N LEU A 147 -8.99 1.61 6.93
CA LEU A 147 -10.11 0.81 6.45
C LEU A 147 -9.93 0.53 4.95
N LEU A 148 -9.73 -0.73 4.60
CA LEU A 148 -9.66 -1.16 3.21
C LEU A 148 -11.06 -1.24 2.59
N LYS A 149 -11.18 -0.76 1.35
CA LYS A 149 -12.40 -0.82 0.54
C LYS A 149 -12.10 -1.49 -0.79
N VAL A 150 -12.96 -2.41 -1.19
CA VAL A 150 -13.04 -2.85 -2.59
C VAL A 150 -13.75 -1.73 -3.34
N GLU A 151 -12.96 -0.95 -4.08
CA GLU A 151 -13.41 0.24 -4.78
C GLU A 151 -12.73 0.29 -6.14
N LYS A 152 -13.52 0.34 -7.22
CA LYS A 152 -12.96 0.55 -8.55
C LYS A 152 -12.55 2.01 -8.68
N VAL A 153 -11.24 2.23 -8.78
CA VAL A 153 -10.64 3.53 -9.02
C VAL A 153 -10.11 3.57 -10.44
N SER A 154 -10.40 4.66 -11.15
CA SER A 154 -9.78 4.95 -12.44
C SER A 154 -9.50 6.45 -12.49
N ASN A 155 -8.23 6.82 -12.66
CA ASN A 155 -7.83 8.20 -12.84
C ASN A 155 -6.89 8.34 -14.05
N ASP A 156 -6.39 9.56 -14.26
CA ASP A 156 -5.46 9.86 -15.36
C ASP A 156 -4.19 9.02 -15.27
N LEU A 157 -3.78 8.57 -14.08
CA LEU A 157 -2.50 7.93 -13.83
C LEU A 157 -2.59 6.39 -13.83
N ALA A 158 -3.61 5.80 -13.20
CA ALA A 158 -3.74 4.34 -13.04
C ALA A 158 -5.21 3.89 -12.86
N ASP A 159 -5.40 2.58 -12.99
CA ASP A 159 -6.57 1.88 -12.48
C ASP A 159 -6.18 1.11 -11.20
N ALA A 160 -7.08 1.09 -10.21
CA ALA A 160 -6.91 0.31 -8.98
C ALA A 160 -8.23 -0.35 -8.56
N ALA A 161 -8.12 -1.48 -7.86
CA ALA A 161 -9.29 -2.25 -7.39
C ALA A 161 -9.56 -2.07 -5.88
N TYR A 162 -8.68 -1.34 -5.19
CA TYR A 162 -8.77 -1.07 -3.77
C TYR A 162 -8.52 0.40 -3.45
N ALA A 163 -9.20 0.88 -2.42
CA ALA A 163 -8.92 2.15 -1.76
C ALA A 163 -8.74 1.92 -0.26
N LEU A 164 -7.98 2.78 0.41
CA LEU A 164 -7.72 2.72 1.84
C LEU A 164 -7.92 4.09 2.45
N ASP A 165 -8.90 4.19 3.35
CA ASP A 165 -9.11 5.39 4.17
C ASP A 165 -8.16 5.32 5.37
N ALA A 166 -7.03 6.01 5.28
CA ALA A 166 -5.94 5.88 6.24
C ALA A 166 -6.24 6.62 7.54
N GLY A 167 -6.14 5.91 8.66
CA GLY A 167 -6.14 6.50 10.00
C GLY A 167 -4.75 6.97 10.42
N GLN A 168 -3.73 6.23 9.99
CA GLN A 168 -2.31 6.46 10.27
C GLN A 168 -1.47 6.10 9.06
N VAL A 169 -0.47 6.94 8.78
CA VAL A 169 0.59 6.66 7.83
C VAL A 169 1.90 7.04 8.51
N ARG A 170 2.89 6.14 8.48
CA ARG A 170 4.25 6.39 9.00
C ARG A 170 5.28 5.75 8.10
N VAL A 171 6.51 6.25 8.16
CA VAL A 171 7.67 5.61 7.53
C VAL A 171 7.96 4.29 8.25
N VAL A 172 8.38 3.28 7.50
CA VAL A 172 8.91 2.02 8.07
C VAL A 172 10.27 2.33 8.70
N GLU A 173 10.49 1.85 9.93
CA GLU A 173 11.72 2.05 10.68
C GLU A 173 12.48 0.71 10.82
N ASP A 174 13.78 0.75 11.11
CA ASP A 174 14.61 -0.46 11.25
C ASP A 174 14.07 -1.45 12.31
N ALA A 175 13.33 -0.96 13.31
CA ALA A 175 12.72 -1.80 14.35
C ALA A 175 11.49 -2.59 13.86
N ASP A 176 10.97 -2.30 12.66
CA ASP A 176 9.87 -3.02 12.04
C ASP A 176 10.36 -4.26 11.22
N LEU A 177 11.66 -4.38 10.97
CA LEU A 177 12.30 -5.41 10.12
C LEU A 177 12.93 -6.55 10.94
#